data_AF-A0A077P1C4-F1
#
_entry.id   AF-A0A077P1C4-F1
#
_cell.length_a   1.000
_cell.length_b   1.000
_cell.length_c   1.000
_cell.angle_alpha   90.00
_cell.angle_beta   90.00
_cell.angle_gamma   90.00
#
_symmetry.space_group_name_H-M   'P 1'
#
loop_
_entity.id
_entity.type
_entity.pdbx_description
1 polymer ?
#
loop_
_entity_poly.entity_id
_entity_poly.type
_entity_poly.pdbx_seq_one_letter_code
_entity_poly.pdbx_strand_id
1 'polypeptide(L)'
;MSDTGKNDKRKKIQKRPSHFIPYKTTYDLRLNKRELKLINILMQVQGYEYGFFTVLGVRPLSQRGNHKNSAIYVVRCRCGKYAIRTLKAIKNPANVTDMCEHCLHLYNLRRRNLFFMTGKEVDLSELIGIKYKHPLEIKV
;
A
#
# COMPACT_ATOMS: atom_id res chain seq x y z
N MET A 1 27.33 46.91 12.76
CA MET A 1 27.35 45.49 13.17
C MET A 1 25.95 45.11 13.58
N SER A 2 25.29 44.23 12.81
CA SER A 2 24.14 43.45 13.29
C SER A 2 23.79 42.42 12.22
N ASP A 3 24.38 41.24 12.38
CA ASP A 3 23.94 39.98 11.79
C ASP A 3 22.46 39.72 12.11
N THR A 4 21.68 39.34 11.10
CA THR A 4 20.41 38.66 11.30
C THR A 4 20.40 37.39 10.47
N GLY A 5 20.65 36.29 11.18
CA GLY A 5 20.86 34.95 10.65
C GLY A 5 19.67 34.34 9.92
N LYS A 6 20.03 33.51 8.94
CA LYS A 6 19.16 32.61 8.17
C LYS A 6 18.46 31.61 9.10
N ASN A 7 17.13 31.66 9.16
CA ASN A 7 16.32 30.62 9.78
C ASN A 7 15.94 29.54 8.76
N ASP A 8 16.89 28.65 8.45
CA ASP A 8 16.61 27.42 7.71
C ASP A 8 15.83 26.44 8.61
N LYS A 9 14.50 26.53 8.57
CA LYS A 9 13.60 25.55 9.20
C LYS A 9 13.61 24.23 8.41
N ARG A 10 14.70 23.47 8.51
CA ARG A 10 14.74 22.07 8.07
C ARG A 10 13.76 21.26 8.93
N LYS A 11 12.54 21.03 8.42
CA LYS A 11 11.60 20.05 8.99
C LYS A 11 12.33 18.71 9.14
N LYS A 12 12.65 18.31 10.37
CA LYS A 12 13.09 16.95 10.68
C LYS A 12 12.02 15.99 10.18
N ILE A 13 12.29 15.32 9.06
CA ILE A 13 11.50 14.18 8.61
C ILE A 13 11.69 13.11 9.68
N GLN A 14 10.72 13.01 10.61
CA GLN A 14 10.66 11.89 11.54
C GLN A 14 10.61 10.63 10.70
N LYS A 15 11.70 9.84 10.73
CA LYS A 15 11.72 8.48 10.19
C LYS A 15 10.62 7.72 10.90
N ARG A 16 9.44 7.61 10.28
CA ARG A 16 8.37 6.76 10.80
C ARG A 16 8.90 5.33 10.69
N PRO A 17 9.06 4.61 11.82
CA PRO A 17 9.31 3.17 11.77
C PRO A 17 8.20 2.52 10.95
N SER A 18 8.41 1.28 10.50
CA SER A 18 7.38 0.44 9.87
C SER A 18 6.25 0.12 10.84
N HIS A 19 5.53 1.15 11.27
CA HIS A 19 4.53 1.09 12.31
C HIS A 19 3.33 0.39 11.74
N PHE A 20 2.93 -0.66 12.46
CA PHE A 20 1.63 -1.25 12.38
C PHE A 20 0.57 -0.18 12.06
N ILE A 21 -0.15 -0.39 10.97
CA ILE A 21 -1.27 0.49 10.60
C ILE A 21 -2.51 -0.17 11.20
N PRO A 22 -3.20 0.46 12.15
CA PRO A 22 -4.40 -0.13 12.72
C PRO A 22 -5.47 -0.29 11.64
N TYR A 23 -6.11 -1.46 11.65
CA TYR A 23 -7.17 -1.81 10.71
C TYR A 23 -8.33 -2.49 11.43
N LYS A 24 -9.50 -2.44 10.80
CA LYS A 24 -10.70 -3.18 11.18
C LYS A 24 -10.94 -4.26 10.12
N THR A 25 -11.10 -5.49 10.58
CA THR A 25 -11.50 -6.64 9.78
C THR A 25 -13.01 -6.63 9.54
N THR A 26 -13.51 -7.53 8.69
CA THR A 26 -14.96 -7.78 8.57
C THR A 26 -15.63 -8.07 9.91
N TYR A 27 -14.97 -8.82 10.80
CA TYR A 27 -15.47 -9.10 12.15
C TYR A 27 -15.68 -7.82 12.96
N ASP A 28 -14.67 -6.94 13.00
CA ASP A 28 -14.71 -5.68 13.76
C ASP A 28 -15.79 -4.71 13.26
N LEU A 29 -16.08 -4.75 11.95
CA LEU A 29 -17.11 -3.91 11.35
C LEU A 29 -18.53 -4.44 11.62
N ARG A 30 -18.72 -5.77 11.59
CA ARG A 30 -20.02 -6.41 11.86
C ARG A 30 -20.56 -6.09 13.25
N LEU A 31 -19.67 -5.97 14.24
CA LEU A 31 -20.04 -5.60 15.62
C LEU A 31 -20.73 -4.24 15.72
N ASN A 32 -20.41 -3.31 14.81
CA ASN A 32 -20.96 -1.95 14.84
C ASN A 32 -22.21 -1.77 13.95
N LYS A 33 -22.54 -2.74 13.07
CA LYS A 33 -23.61 -2.70 12.03
C LYS A 33 -23.66 -1.43 11.14
N ARG A 34 -22.68 -0.54 11.23
CA ARG A 34 -22.50 0.65 10.38
C ARG A 34 -21.72 0.26 9.13
N GLU A 35 -21.98 0.94 8.01
CA GLU A 35 -21.28 0.74 6.73
C GLU A 35 -21.47 -0.66 6.09
N LEU A 36 -22.70 -1.17 6.00
CA LEU A 36 -23.04 -2.45 5.34
C LEU A 36 -22.37 -2.64 3.96
N LYS A 37 -22.37 -1.60 3.14
CA LYS A 37 -21.69 -1.61 1.83
C LYS A 37 -20.19 -1.88 1.94
N LEU A 38 -19.53 -1.30 2.94
CA LEU A 38 -18.10 -1.54 3.18
C LEU A 38 -17.84 -2.96 3.68
N ILE A 39 -18.72 -3.49 4.53
CA ILE A 39 -18.63 -4.88 5.01
C ILE A 39 -18.72 -5.85 3.84
N ASN A 40 -19.72 -5.68 2.96
CA ASN A 40 -19.92 -6.55 1.78
C ASN A 40 -18.72 -6.51 0.83
N ILE A 41 -18.15 -5.33 0.60
CA ILE A 41 -16.93 -5.20 -0.22
C ILE A 41 -15.75 -5.83 0.50
N LEU A 42 -15.55 -5.54 1.79
CA LEU A 42 -14.41 -6.06 2.54
C LEU A 42 -14.43 -7.59 2.63
N MET A 43 -15.60 -8.21 2.76
CA MET A 43 -15.74 -9.67 2.71
C MET A 43 -15.22 -10.30 1.42
N GLN A 44 -15.32 -9.59 0.30
CA GLN A 44 -14.87 -10.09 -1.00
C GLN A 44 -13.38 -9.86 -1.25
N VAL A 45 -12.79 -8.84 -0.60
CA VAL A 45 -11.39 -8.46 -0.85
C VAL A 45 -10.44 -8.80 0.29
N GLN A 46 -10.93 -9.07 1.50
CA GLN A 46 -10.09 -9.46 2.63
C GLN A 46 -9.41 -10.80 2.31
N GLY A 47 -8.09 -10.87 2.50
CA GLY A 47 -7.28 -12.02 2.14
C GLY A 47 -6.86 -12.06 0.66
N TYR A 48 -7.38 -11.17 -0.19
CA TYR A 48 -6.95 -11.11 -1.59
C TYR A 48 -5.47 -10.72 -1.69
N GLU A 49 -4.72 -11.51 -2.46
CA GLU A 49 -3.29 -11.33 -2.69
C GLU A 49 -3.03 -10.83 -4.11
N TYR A 50 -2.20 -9.79 -4.23
CA TYR A 50 -1.75 -9.27 -5.52
C TYR A 50 -0.39 -8.61 -5.37
N GLY A 51 0.49 -8.79 -6.36
CA GLY A 51 1.88 -8.35 -6.25
C GLY A 51 2.51 -8.85 -4.96
N PHE A 52 2.93 -7.93 -4.10
CA PHE A 52 3.50 -8.24 -2.78
C PHE A 52 2.51 -8.05 -1.63
N PHE A 53 1.26 -7.70 -1.92
CA PHE A 53 0.30 -7.29 -0.92
C PHE A 53 -0.78 -8.34 -0.66
N THR A 54 -1.12 -8.50 0.62
CA THR A 54 -2.32 -9.20 1.08
C THR A 54 -3.23 -8.18 1.77
N VAL A 55 -4.52 -8.14 1.40
CA VAL A 55 -5.50 -7.23 1.99
C VAL A 55 -5.92 -7.73 3.38
N LEU A 56 -5.77 -6.91 4.41
CA LEU A 56 -6.11 -7.29 5.79
C LEU A 56 -7.46 -6.73 6.27
N GLY A 57 -7.75 -5.50 5.91
CA GLY A 57 -8.86 -4.76 6.51
C GLY A 57 -8.96 -3.33 5.99
N VAL A 58 -9.70 -2.50 6.70
CA VAL A 58 -9.87 -1.07 6.40
C VAL A 58 -9.39 -0.22 7.56
N ARG A 59 -8.88 0.99 7.29
CA ARG A 59 -8.53 1.92 8.38
C ARG A 59 -9.78 2.29 9.20
N PRO A 60 -9.64 2.48 10.53
CA PRO A 60 -10.68 3.03 11.38
C PRO A 60 -11.18 4.38 10.84
N LEU A 61 -12.48 4.65 10.98
CA LEU A 61 -13.11 5.89 10.49
C LEU A 61 -12.41 7.15 11.01
N SER A 62 -11.97 7.14 12.27
CA SER A 62 -11.22 8.25 12.90
C SER A 62 -9.87 8.56 12.23
N GLN A 63 -9.36 7.66 11.40
CA GLN A 63 -8.10 7.80 10.69
C GLN A 63 -8.27 7.90 9.17
N ARG A 64 -9.52 7.96 8.68
CA ARG A 64 -9.83 8.27 7.29
C ARG A 64 -9.83 9.80 7.15
N GLY A 65 -9.26 10.32 6.06
CA GLY A 65 -9.26 11.76 5.81
C GLY A 65 -10.67 12.31 5.56
N ASN A 66 -10.83 13.64 5.56
CA ASN A 66 -12.10 14.35 5.39
C ASN A 66 -12.85 14.09 4.05
N HIS A 67 -12.32 13.24 3.18
CA HIS A 67 -13.03 12.80 1.98
C HIS A 67 -14.08 11.77 2.37
N LYS A 68 -15.35 12.18 2.28
CA LYS A 68 -16.56 11.52 2.77
C LYS A 68 -16.77 10.04 2.38
N ASN A 69 -15.95 9.43 1.51
CA ASN A 69 -16.19 8.07 0.98
C ASN A 69 -14.93 7.25 0.62
N SER A 70 -13.71 7.68 0.95
CA SER A 70 -12.52 6.89 0.61
C SER A 70 -12.19 5.90 1.74
N ALA A 71 -12.85 4.74 1.74
CA ALA A 71 -12.35 3.62 2.52
C ALA A 71 -10.92 3.28 2.05
N ILE A 72 -9.96 3.44 2.97
CA ILE A 72 -8.56 3.12 2.73
C ILE A 72 -8.32 1.71 3.29
N TYR A 73 -7.94 0.79 2.41
CA TYR A 73 -7.63 -0.59 2.74
C TYR A 73 -6.22 -0.67 3.27
N VAL A 74 -6.05 -1.45 4.33
CA VAL A 74 -4.75 -1.77 4.91
C VAL A 74 -4.30 -3.10 4.31
N VAL A 75 -3.11 -3.07 3.72
CA VAL A 75 -2.47 -4.22 3.09
C VAL A 75 -1.16 -4.53 3.81
N ARG A 76 -0.79 -5.81 3.86
CA ARG A 76 0.50 -6.27 4.37
C ARG A 76 1.36 -6.71 3.21
N CYS A 77 2.56 -6.16 3.12
CA CYS A 77 3.56 -6.57 2.16
C CYS A 77 4.18 -7.92 2.57
N ARG A 78 4.68 -8.71 1.63
CA ARG A 78 5.44 -9.96 1.90
C ARG A 78 6.63 -9.75 2.85
N CYS A 79 7.23 -8.55 2.87
CA CYS A 79 8.30 -8.19 3.81
C CYS A 79 7.80 -7.82 5.22
N GLY A 80 6.51 -7.95 5.50
CA GLY A 80 5.88 -7.64 6.79
C GLY A 80 5.45 -6.19 6.98
N LYS A 81 5.88 -5.25 6.12
CA LYS A 81 5.49 -3.83 6.22
C LYS A 81 4.03 -3.62 5.84
N TYR A 82 3.35 -2.75 6.59
CA TYR A 82 1.99 -2.35 6.31
C TYR A 82 1.97 -1.16 5.34
N ALA A 83 1.00 -1.14 4.44
CA ALA A 83 0.75 -0.03 3.54
C ALA A 83 -0.75 0.21 3.40
N ILE A 84 -1.09 1.35 2.81
CA ILE A 84 -2.46 1.72 2.51
C ILE A 84 -2.70 1.76 1.01
N ARG A 85 -3.86 1.26 0.59
CA ARG A 85 -4.29 1.25 -0.81
C ARG A 85 -5.77 1.58 -0.92
N THR A 86 -6.15 2.19 -2.04
CA THR A 86 -7.55 2.42 -2.38
C THR A 86 -8.12 1.17 -3.05
N LEU A 87 -9.45 1.02 -3.01
CA LEU A 87 -10.11 -0.07 -3.74
C LEU A 87 -9.79 -0.02 -5.23
N LYS A 88 -9.67 1.18 -5.81
CA LYS A 88 -9.28 1.39 -7.21
C LYS A 88 -7.91 0.78 -7.51
N ALA A 89 -6.93 1.00 -6.62
CA ALA A 89 -5.59 0.42 -6.78
C ALA A 89 -5.61 -1.12 -6.65
N ILE A 90 -6.42 -1.65 -5.72
CA ILE A 90 -6.56 -3.10 -5.53
C ILE A 90 -7.27 -3.75 -6.72
N LYS A 91 -8.25 -3.09 -7.35
CA LYS A 91 -8.95 -3.62 -8.54
C LYS A 91 -8.14 -3.51 -9.83
N ASN A 92 -7.23 -2.53 -9.93
CA ASN A 92 -6.51 -2.27 -11.17
C ASN A 92 -5.66 -3.48 -11.58
N PRO A 93 -5.93 -4.12 -12.73
CA PRO A 93 -5.14 -5.27 -13.20
C PRO A 93 -3.70 -4.88 -13.54
N ALA A 94 -3.45 -3.62 -13.92
CA ALA A 94 -2.09 -3.13 -14.22
C ALA A 94 -1.17 -3.05 -12.99
N ASN A 95 -1.72 -3.09 -11.77
CA ASN A 95 -0.95 -3.06 -10.52
C ASN A 95 -0.42 -4.46 -10.14
N VAL A 96 0.16 -5.18 -11.11
CA VAL A 96 0.72 -6.53 -10.94
C VAL A 96 1.92 -6.52 -10.01
N THR A 97 2.75 -5.47 -10.10
CA THR A 97 4.01 -5.33 -9.38
C THR A 97 3.90 -4.46 -8.12
N ASP A 98 2.67 -4.18 -7.65
CA ASP A 98 2.45 -3.29 -6.50
C ASP A 98 3.06 -3.90 -5.23
N MET A 99 3.80 -3.07 -4.49
CA MET A 99 4.57 -3.47 -3.32
C MET A 99 4.79 -2.28 -2.38
N CYS A 100 5.26 -2.54 -1.17
CA CYS A 100 5.57 -1.43 -0.25
C CYS A 100 6.76 -0.60 -0.78
N GLU A 101 6.83 0.67 -0.36
CA GLU A 101 7.90 1.60 -0.77
C GLU A 101 9.30 1.04 -0.52
N HIS A 102 9.45 0.25 0.55
CA HIS A 102 10.72 -0.37 0.88
C HIS A 102 11.11 -1.47 -0.12
N CYS A 103 10.20 -2.39 -0.44
CA CYS A 103 10.45 -3.41 -1.45
C CYS A 103 10.70 -2.75 -2.80
N LEU A 104 9.89 -1.74 -3.16
CA LEU A 104 10.04 -1.01 -4.40
C LEU A 104 11.44 -0.39 -4.51
N HIS A 105 11.91 0.24 -3.44
CA HIS A 105 13.26 0.80 -3.39
C HIS A 105 14.35 -0.26 -3.61
N LEU A 106 14.26 -1.40 -2.91
CA LEU A 106 15.24 -2.49 -3.02
C LEU A 106 15.25 -3.11 -4.42
N TYR A 107 14.08 -3.39 -4.99
CA TYR A 107 13.98 -3.94 -6.35
C TYR A 107 14.48 -2.94 -7.41
N ASN A 108 14.22 -1.64 -7.24
CA ASN A 108 14.77 -0.61 -8.13
C ASN A 108 16.30 -0.48 -8.03
N LEU A 109 16.89 -0.71 -6.84
CA LEU A 109 18.34 -0.79 -6.69
C LEU A 109 18.89 -2.03 -7.40
N ARG A 110 18.27 -3.19 -7.19
CA ARG A 110 18.66 -4.45 -7.84
C ARG A 110 18.57 -4.35 -9.37
N ARG A 111 17.50 -3.75 -9.89
CA ARG A 111 17.32 -3.51 -11.34
C ARG A 111 18.43 -2.64 -11.92
N ARG A 112 18.79 -1.55 -11.22
CA ARG A 112 19.91 -0.67 -11.64
C ARG A 112 21.25 -1.40 -11.63
N ASN A 113 21.51 -2.20 -10.60
CA ASN A 113 22.75 -2.98 -10.53
C ASN A 113 22.85 -4.00 -11.67
N LEU A 114 21.76 -4.67 -12.02
CA LEU A 114 21.73 -5.59 -13.17
C LEU A 114 22.05 -4.88 -14.48
N PHE A 115 21.48 -3.69 -14.69
CA PHE A 115 21.81 -2.87 -15.85
C PHE A 115 23.30 -2.50 -15.89
N PHE A 116 23.88 -2.06 -14.77
CA PHE A 116 25.32 -1.73 -14.73
C PHE A 116 26.24 -2.94 -14.95
N MET A 117 25.83 -4.14 -14.52
CA MET A 117 26.65 -5.34 -14.69
C MET A 117 26.53 -5.98 -16.07
N THR A 118 25.35 -5.93 -16.68
CA THR A 118 25.03 -6.73 -17.88
C THR A 118 24.70 -5.89 -19.10
N GLY A 119 24.48 -4.59 -18.94
CA GLY A 119 23.98 -3.69 -19.98
C GLY A 119 22.51 -3.92 -20.37
N LYS A 120 21.82 -4.90 -19.78
CA LYS A 120 20.44 -5.25 -20.11
C LYS A 120 19.45 -4.52 -19.21
N GLU A 121 18.45 -3.91 -19.82
CA GLU A 121 17.29 -3.39 -19.11
C GLU A 121 16.29 -4.52 -18.87
N VAL A 122 15.94 -4.74 -17.60
CA VAL A 122 15.05 -5.83 -17.16
C VAL A 122 13.81 -5.20 -16.55
N ASP A 123 12.62 -5.65 -16.95
CA ASP A 123 11.38 -5.14 -16.37
C ASP A 123 11.22 -5.58 -14.90
N LEU A 124 10.53 -4.77 -14.11
CA LEU A 124 10.27 -5.08 -12.72
C LEU A 124 9.45 -6.37 -12.57
N SER A 125 8.50 -6.62 -13.48
CA SER A 125 7.65 -7.83 -13.48
C SER A 125 8.47 -9.11 -13.68
N GLU A 126 9.49 -9.03 -14.54
CA GLU A 126 10.44 -10.12 -14.79
C GLU A 126 11.31 -10.38 -13.56
N LEU A 127 11.81 -9.32 -12.92
CA LEU A 127 12.66 -9.41 -11.74
C LEU A 127 11.94 -9.99 -10.51
N ILE A 128 10.65 -9.71 -10.35
CA ILE A 128 9.83 -10.23 -9.25
C ILE A 128 9.21 -11.61 -9.55
N GLY A 129 9.11 -12.00 -10.83
CA GLY A 129 8.49 -13.25 -11.26
C GLY A 129 6.95 -13.26 -11.25
N ILE A 130 6.30 -12.11 -11.12
CA ILE A 130 4.83 -11.97 -11.10
C ILE A 130 4.41 -11.27 -12.39
N LYS A 131 3.83 -12.04 -13.31
CA LYS A 131 3.47 -11.56 -14.67
C LYS A 131 2.01 -11.15 -14.80
N TYR A 132 1.14 -11.74 -13.99
CA TYR A 132 -0.29 -11.49 -14.05
C TYR A 132 -0.88 -11.33 -12.66
N LYS A 133 -2.00 -10.63 -12.62
CA LYS A 133 -2.82 -10.42 -11.44
C LYS A 133 -4.19 -11.02 -11.71
N HIS A 134 -4.66 -11.87 -10.80
CA HIS A 134 -6.01 -12.42 -10.91
C HIS A 134 -7.03 -11.28 -10.80
N PRO A 135 -7.96 -11.14 -11.77
CA PRO A 135 -8.94 -10.07 -11.73
C PRO A 135 -9.80 -10.18 -10.47
N LEU A 136 -10.10 -9.03 -9.86
CA LEU A 136 -10.93 -8.95 -8.66
C LEU A 136 -12.30 -8.38 -9.04
N GLU A 137 -13.26 -9.27 -9.25
CA GLU A 137 -14.65 -8.92 -9.49
C GLU A 137 -15.38 -8.75 -8.16
N ILE A 138 -15.88 -7.55 -7.89
CA ILE A 138 -16.64 -7.27 -6.67
C ILE A 138 -18.11 -7.09 -7.06
N LYS A 139 -18.95 -7.98 -6.54
CA LYS A 139 -20.41 -7.89 -6.62
C LYS A 139 -20.86 -6.86 -5.59
N VAL A 140 -21.45 -5.75 -6.04
CA VAL A 140 -21.94 -4.65 -5.19
C VAL A 140 -23.38 -4.90 -4.79
#